data_AF-A0A084DNM0-F1
#
_entry.id   AF-A0A084DNM0-F1
#
_cell.length_a   1.000
_cell.length_b   1.000
_cell.length_c   1.000
_cell.angle_alpha   90.00
_cell.angle_beta   90.00
_cell.angle_gamma   90.00
#
_symmetry.space_group_name_H-M   'P 1'
#
loop_
_entity.id
_entity.type
_entity.pdbx_description
1 polymer ?
#
loop_
_entity_poly.entity_id
_entity_poly.type
_entity_poly.pdbx_seq_one_letter_code
_entity_poly.pdbx_strand_id
1 'polypeptide(L)'
;MKELHTLVKKARFEYDGTLATGYRMVIGTGSYTETVTPETLEQIMAHFGRQPEPVVIGTSHDKPPAGSLGAWLIENRARRRQVVSYLAAILVEEGHVTMSGDRLLFPLRPD
;
A
#
# COMPACT_ATOMS: atom_id res chain seq x y z
N MET A 1 -5.28 1.57 -17.30
CA MET A 1 -4.96 2.51 -16.22
C MET A 1 -6.24 3.05 -15.60
N LYS A 2 -6.32 3.01 -14.28
CA LYS A 2 -7.45 3.51 -13.47
C LYS A 2 -6.99 4.76 -12.71
N GLU A 3 -7.84 5.77 -12.64
CA GLU A 3 -7.59 6.96 -11.81
C GLU A 3 -8.10 6.71 -10.38
N LEU A 4 -7.31 7.10 -9.39
CA LEU A 4 -7.66 6.97 -7.98
C LEU A 4 -7.13 8.15 -7.16
N HIS A 5 -7.65 8.30 -5.95
CA HIS A 5 -7.21 9.30 -4.99
C HIS A 5 -6.68 8.61 -3.74
N THR A 6 -5.57 9.11 -3.18
CA THR A 6 -5.04 8.58 -1.92
C THR A 6 -6.08 8.70 -0.81
N LEU A 7 -6.07 7.78 0.16
CA LEU A 7 -7.05 7.76 1.25
C LEU A 7 -7.02 9.07 2.06
N VAL A 8 -5.80 9.56 2.34
CA VAL A 8 -5.50 10.78 3.09
C VAL A 8 -5.11 11.89 2.12
N LYS A 9 -5.62 13.12 2.32
CA LYS A 9 -5.43 14.32 1.46
C LYS A 9 -5.91 14.21 0.01
N LYS A 10 -6.45 13.05 -0.41
CA LYS A 10 -7.07 12.85 -1.73
C LYS A 10 -6.16 13.30 -2.88
N ALA A 11 -4.87 12.95 -2.83
CA ALA A 11 -3.97 13.22 -3.95
C ALA A 11 -4.31 12.29 -5.11
N ARG A 12 -4.48 12.87 -6.30
CA ARG A 12 -4.81 12.13 -7.53
C ARG A 12 -3.60 11.40 -8.09
N PHE A 13 -3.82 10.19 -8.58
CA PHE A 13 -2.82 9.37 -9.26
C PHE A 13 -3.51 8.36 -10.17
N GLU A 14 -2.73 7.74 -11.06
CA GLU A 14 -3.21 6.64 -11.90
C GLU A 14 -2.45 5.36 -11.56
N TYR A 15 -3.09 4.21 -11.74
CA TYR A 15 -2.42 2.92 -11.59
C TYR A 15 -2.89 1.89 -12.60
N ASP A 16 -2.12 0.83 -12.76
CA ASP A 16 -2.44 -0.34 -13.56
C ASP A 16 -1.87 -1.61 -12.92
N GLY A 17 -2.35 -2.77 -13.37
CA GLY A 17 -2.00 -4.06 -12.81
C GLY A 17 -2.95 -4.55 -11.72
N THR A 18 -2.55 -5.62 -11.07
CA THR A 18 -3.34 -6.40 -10.11
C THR A 18 -2.43 -6.92 -9.00
N LEU A 19 -3.00 -7.50 -7.94
CA LEU A 19 -2.22 -8.18 -6.90
C LEU A 19 -1.26 -9.23 -7.48
N ALA A 20 -1.69 -9.99 -8.49
CA ALA A 20 -0.93 -11.07 -9.11
C ALA A 20 0.16 -10.60 -10.07
N THR A 21 0.01 -9.44 -10.69
CA THR A 21 0.98 -8.89 -11.68
C THR A 21 1.84 -7.77 -11.11
N GLY A 22 1.54 -7.31 -9.89
CA GLY A 22 2.08 -6.08 -9.35
C GLY A 22 1.29 -4.85 -9.80
N TYR A 23 1.54 -3.73 -9.13
CA TYR A 23 0.94 -2.43 -9.44
C TYR A 23 1.98 -1.46 -9.98
N ARG A 24 1.64 -0.82 -11.09
CA ARG A 24 2.38 0.32 -11.62
C ARG A 24 1.58 1.60 -11.36
N MET A 25 2.16 2.56 -10.67
CA MET A 25 1.56 3.84 -10.30
C MET A 25 2.23 4.98 -11.06
N VAL A 26 1.42 5.91 -11.53
CA VAL A 26 1.81 7.19 -12.13
C VAL A 26 1.36 8.30 -11.19
N ILE A 27 2.30 9.04 -10.62
CA ILE A 27 2.05 10.01 -9.55
C ILE A 27 2.41 11.43 -10.01
N GLY A 28 1.63 12.41 -9.56
CA GLY A 28 1.84 13.83 -9.88
C GLY A 28 1.49 14.15 -11.33
N THR A 29 2.30 14.97 -12.00
CA THR A 29 2.09 15.39 -13.40
C THR A 29 2.51 14.33 -14.42
N GLY A 30 2.50 13.05 -14.06
CA GLY A 30 2.83 11.94 -14.96
C GLY A 30 4.33 11.60 -15.10
N SER A 31 5.22 12.45 -14.59
CA SER A 31 6.67 12.29 -14.75
C SER A 31 7.30 11.27 -13.80
N TYR A 32 6.56 10.85 -12.77
CA TYR A 32 7.06 9.96 -11.73
C TYR A 32 6.25 8.67 -11.69
N THR A 33 6.96 7.55 -11.86
CA THR A 33 6.36 6.22 -11.84
C THR A 33 6.98 5.36 -10.75
N GLU A 34 6.16 4.55 -10.09
CA GLU A 34 6.57 3.59 -9.08
C GLU A 34 5.90 2.25 -9.33
N THR A 35 6.65 1.16 -9.14
CA THR A 35 6.14 -0.19 -9.34
C THR A 35 6.30 -1.01 -8.07
N VAL A 36 5.22 -1.62 -7.60
CA VAL A 36 5.25 -2.61 -6.52
C VAL A 36 5.10 -3.98 -7.17
N THR A 37 6.10 -4.83 -7.01
CA THR A 37 6.15 -6.15 -7.64
C THR A 37 5.14 -7.10 -6.99
N PRO A 38 4.65 -8.12 -7.70
CA PRO A 38 3.77 -9.12 -7.11
C PRO A 38 4.41 -9.80 -5.89
N GLU A 39 5.71 -10.09 -5.92
CA GLU A 39 6.38 -10.70 -4.76
C GLU A 39 6.31 -9.81 -3.51
N THR A 40 6.45 -8.48 -3.69
CA THR A 40 6.32 -7.53 -2.58
C THR A 40 4.88 -7.52 -2.04
N LEU A 41 3.88 -7.57 -2.93
CA LEU A 41 2.48 -7.60 -2.53
C LEU A 41 2.13 -8.88 -1.78
N GLU A 42 2.60 -10.04 -2.25
CA GLU A 42 2.40 -11.31 -1.56
C GLU A 42 3.02 -11.29 -0.15
N GLN A 43 4.24 -10.76 -0.01
CA GLN A 43 4.89 -10.62 1.29
C GLN A 43 4.11 -9.69 2.24
N ILE A 44 3.57 -8.56 1.75
CA ILE A 44 2.70 -7.67 2.54
C ILE A 44 1.46 -8.42 3.01
N MET A 45 0.77 -9.09 2.09
CA MET A 45 -0.47 -9.80 2.41
C MET A 45 -0.23 -10.96 3.37
N ALA A 46 0.90 -11.68 3.25
CA ALA A 46 1.27 -12.74 4.17
C ALA A 46 1.68 -12.20 5.55
N HIS A 47 2.47 -11.12 5.60
CA HIS A 47 2.93 -10.54 6.85
C HIS A 47 1.79 -9.97 7.69
N PHE A 48 0.93 -9.16 7.08
CA PHE A 48 -0.17 -8.50 7.78
C PHE A 48 -1.44 -9.36 7.85
N GLY A 49 -1.63 -10.33 6.95
CA GLY A 49 -2.73 -11.29 7.04
C GLY A 49 -2.63 -12.25 8.24
N ARG A 50 -1.48 -12.32 8.91
CA ARG A 50 -1.30 -13.04 10.17
C ARG A 50 -1.71 -12.22 11.40
N GLN A 51 -2.00 -10.94 11.24
CA GLN A 51 -2.33 -10.03 12.33
C GLN A 51 -3.85 -9.81 12.37
N PRO A 52 -4.54 -10.12 13.47
CA PRO A 52 -5.96 -9.84 13.61
C PRO A 52 -6.26 -8.35 13.82
N GLU A 53 -5.23 -7.55 14.15
CA GLU A 53 -5.39 -6.14 14.46
C GLU A 53 -5.24 -5.24 13.22
N PRO A 54 -6.02 -4.15 13.13
CA PRO A 54 -5.85 -3.16 12.06
C PRO A 54 -4.46 -2.52 12.06
N VAL A 55 -3.84 -2.48 10.90
CA VAL A 55 -2.48 -2.01 10.63
C VAL A 55 -2.49 -0.52 10.28
N VAL A 56 -1.63 0.25 10.92
CA VAL A 56 -1.47 1.68 10.59
C VAL A 56 -0.85 1.82 9.20
N ILE A 57 -1.36 2.75 8.38
CA ILE A 57 -0.81 3.00 7.03
C ILE A 57 0.65 3.46 7.14
N GLY A 58 0.95 4.39 8.06
CA GLY A 58 2.32 4.84 8.32
C GLY A 58 2.87 5.76 7.22
N THR A 59 2.13 6.79 6.84
CA THR A 59 2.50 7.75 5.77
C THR A 59 3.62 8.73 6.17
N SER A 60 4.25 8.54 7.32
CA SER A 60 5.33 9.43 7.79
C SER A 60 6.60 9.16 6.99
N HIS A 61 7.23 10.22 6.49
CA HIS A 61 8.38 10.13 5.59
C HIS A 61 9.71 9.78 6.30
N ASP A 62 9.82 10.07 7.60
CA ASP A 62 11.09 9.94 8.33
C ASP A 62 11.04 8.93 9.47
N LYS A 63 9.89 8.82 10.15
CA LYS A 63 9.67 7.89 11.26
C LYS A 63 8.26 7.35 11.18
N PRO A 64 7.98 6.38 10.28
CA PRO A 64 6.71 5.66 10.33
C PRO A 64 6.61 4.89 11.66
N PRO A 65 5.40 4.74 12.21
CA PRO A 65 5.19 3.90 13.39
C PRO A 65 5.69 2.48 13.13
N ALA A 66 6.37 1.87 14.10
CA ALA A 66 6.79 0.48 14.01
C ALA A 66 5.57 -0.43 13.75
N GLY A 67 5.74 -1.44 12.89
CA GLY A 67 4.65 -2.35 12.50
C GLY A 67 3.63 -1.74 11.53
N SER A 68 3.81 -0.50 11.06
CA SER A 68 2.98 0.06 10.00
C SER A 68 3.36 -0.48 8.62
N LEU A 69 2.43 -0.38 7.65
CA LEU A 69 2.71 -0.69 6.24
C LEU A 69 3.90 0.12 5.72
N GLY A 70 3.99 1.40 6.09
CA GLY A 70 5.11 2.26 5.72
C GLY A 70 6.45 1.84 6.32
N ALA A 71 6.48 1.41 7.58
CA ALA A 71 7.70 0.87 8.20
C ALA A 71 8.16 -0.41 7.49
N TRP A 72 7.24 -1.34 7.26
CA TRP A 72 7.53 -2.60 6.57
C TRP A 72 8.08 -2.37 5.15
N LEU A 73 7.48 -1.44 4.40
CA LEU A 73 7.94 -1.09 3.06
C LEU A 73 9.34 -0.46 3.04
N ILE A 74 9.71 0.33 4.05
CA ILE A 74 11.06 0.89 4.14
C ILE A 74 12.09 -0.21 4.41
N GLU A 75 11.75 -1.17 5.27
CA GLU A 75 12.64 -2.28 5.66
C GLU A 75 12.80 -3.31 4.52
N ASN A 76 11.72 -3.59 3.79
CA ASN A 76 11.68 -4.69 2.82
C ASN A 76 11.79 -4.22 1.35
N ARG A 77 11.70 -2.90 1.07
CA ARG A 77 11.86 -2.34 -0.28
C ARG A 77 12.91 -1.23 -0.29
N ALA A 78 13.95 -1.40 -1.12
CA ALA A 78 15.07 -0.46 -1.26
C ALA A 78 14.70 0.94 -1.80
N ARG A 79 13.44 1.15 -2.26
CA ARG A 79 12.98 2.43 -2.80
C ARG A 79 11.63 2.87 -2.25
N ARG A 80 11.65 4.11 -1.73
CA ARG A 80 10.61 5.16 -1.72
C ARG A 80 9.38 5.02 -0.81
N ARG A 81 9.53 5.74 0.30
CA ARG A 81 8.57 6.23 1.30
C ARG A 81 7.25 6.84 0.75
N GLN A 82 7.24 7.29 -0.50
CA GLN A 82 6.06 7.96 -1.08
C GLN A 82 4.98 6.99 -1.58
N VAL A 83 5.30 5.70 -1.75
CA VAL A 83 4.37 4.72 -2.36
C VAL A 83 3.25 4.30 -1.41
N VAL A 84 3.48 4.36 -0.09
CA VAL A 84 2.60 3.82 0.95
C VAL A 84 1.15 4.33 0.81
N SER A 85 0.98 5.66 0.64
CA SER A 85 -0.34 6.28 0.54
C SER A 85 -1.11 5.88 -0.71
N TYR A 86 -0.40 5.64 -1.82
CA TYR A 86 -1.00 5.23 -3.09
C TYR A 86 -1.34 3.74 -3.05
N LEU A 87 -0.42 2.91 -2.59
CA LEU A 87 -0.64 1.48 -2.45
C LEU A 87 -1.80 1.18 -1.50
N ALA A 88 -1.88 1.86 -0.36
CA ALA A 88 -2.99 1.69 0.58
C ALA A 88 -4.35 1.99 -0.07
N ALA A 89 -4.43 3.03 -0.91
CA ALA A 89 -5.65 3.35 -1.64
C ALA A 89 -6.03 2.25 -2.65
N ILE A 90 -5.05 1.75 -3.42
CA ILE A 90 -5.28 0.66 -4.38
C ILE A 90 -5.78 -0.60 -3.68
N LEU A 91 -5.14 -1.01 -2.58
CA LEU A 91 -5.53 -2.23 -1.86
C LEU A 91 -6.96 -2.15 -1.31
N VAL A 92 -7.40 -0.96 -0.89
CA VAL A 92 -8.78 -0.73 -0.45
C VAL A 92 -9.75 -0.75 -1.63
N GLU A 93 -9.42 -0.03 -2.71
CA GLU A 93 -10.27 0.06 -3.92
C GLU A 93 -10.50 -1.30 -4.57
N GLU A 94 -9.45 -2.14 -4.66
CA GLU A 94 -9.53 -3.49 -5.23
C GLU A 94 -10.11 -4.53 -4.24
N GLY A 95 -10.52 -4.09 -3.03
CA GLY A 95 -11.15 -4.96 -2.02
C GLY A 95 -10.21 -5.97 -1.37
N HIS A 96 -8.89 -5.78 -1.49
CA HIS A 96 -7.89 -6.66 -0.85
C HIS A 96 -7.75 -6.41 0.65
N VAL A 97 -8.01 -5.18 1.10
CA VAL A 97 -8.04 -4.78 2.50
C VAL A 97 -9.23 -3.87 2.76
N THR A 98 -9.67 -3.74 4.01
CA THR A 98 -10.77 -2.83 4.38
C THR A 98 -10.26 -1.72 5.29
N MET A 99 -10.85 -0.53 5.20
CA MET A 99 -10.58 0.54 6.16
C MET A 99 -11.26 0.23 7.50
N SER A 100 -10.49 0.28 8.59
CA SER A 100 -10.97 0.25 9.97
C SER A 100 -10.55 1.55 10.64
N GLY A 101 -11.37 2.59 10.53
CA GLY A 101 -11.01 3.95 10.94
C GLY A 101 -9.94 4.54 10.01
N ASP A 102 -8.78 4.88 10.56
CA ASP A 102 -7.59 5.37 9.84
C ASP A 102 -6.57 4.25 9.52
N ARG A 103 -6.94 2.99 9.79
CA ARG A 103 -6.08 1.80 9.64
C ARG A 103 -6.59 0.85 8.57
N LEU A 104 -5.72 -0.05 8.14
CA LEU A 104 -6.00 -1.12 7.18
C LEU A 104 -6.21 -2.44 7.90
N LEU A 105 -7.37 -3.06 7.69
CA LEU A 105 -7.63 -4.42 8.12
C LEU A 105 -7.33 -5.36 6.96
N PHE A 106 -6.31 -6.21 7.14
CA PHE A 106 -5.97 -7.25 6.19
C PHE A 106 -6.84 -8.48 6.44
N PRO A 107 -7.27 -9.21 5.39
CA PRO A 107 -7.99 -10.45 5.57
C PRO A 107 -7.07 -11.47 6.24
N LEU A 108 -7.61 -12.16 7.26
CA LEU A 108 -6.87 -13.20 7.96
C LEU A 108 -6.51 -14.33 7.00
N ARG A 109 -5.23 -14.69 6.97
CA ARG A 109 -4.68 -15.81 6.19
C ARG A 109 -4.05 -16.81 7.16
N PRO A 110 -4.70 -17.95 7.45
CA PRO A 110 -4.05 -19.03 8.17
C PRO A 110 -2.92 -19.61 7.30
N ASP A 111 -1.79 -19.94 7.94
CA ASP A 111 -0.67 -20.68 7.33
C ASP A 111 -1.08 -22.08 6.86
#